data_AF-A0A3D5AA56-F1
#
_entry.id   AF-A0A3D5AA56-F1
#
_cell.length_a   1.000
_cell.length_b   1.000
_cell.length_c   1.000
_cell.angle_alpha   90.00
_cell.angle_beta   90.00
_cell.angle_gamma   90.00
#
_symmetry.space_group_name_H-M   'P 1'
#
loop_
_entity.id
_entity.type
_entity.pdbx_description
1 polymer ?
#
loop_
_entity_poly.entity_id
_entity_poly.type
_entity_poly.pdbx_seq_one_letter_code
_entity_poly.pdbx_strand_id
1 'polypeptide(L)'
;MKYTLFIGLFLITSSIKANAQDYQTRIVQDRQEKAISLSKSKFGPLPADQVKFLDYFPVDKAYRVTADVTLLLGEETFKMPTYDGTSNPYKRYAILNFTLNNKPYQLTVYQSAALFQNPQYKNHLFLPFLDLTNGQESYSGGRYIDLATTDIIGGKATIDFNAAYNPYCAYSNGYRCPVPPQENILETKIMAGEKAFHKQKNERPVDIQAGQNFSQEDLAIINQGSQTDQLRVLQITDQKDLSILTTTSSDLKYNDPSIPILEKRMLITVQDPAHAGVGIAAPQVGINKNLIVVQRFDKEGEPFESYINPKIIWRSKFTRKGVEGCLSIPDRREEVLRSYTIRLQHINKDGKIIEENIEGFTAVIFQHEVDHLYGILYPDRIEQAEKEEFEPLSDKMEFYIKPNTIRP
;
A
#
# COMPACT_ATOMS: atom_id res chain seq x y z
N MET A 1 -22.14 6.40 -9.12
CA MET A 1 -22.26 5.01 -8.64
C MET A 1 -21.13 4.76 -7.67
N LYS A 2 -21.45 4.28 -6.46
CA LYS A 2 -20.51 4.14 -5.33
C LYS A 2 -19.39 3.17 -5.71
N TYR A 3 -18.14 3.64 -5.74
CA TYR A 3 -16.97 2.82 -6.04
C TYR A 3 -16.59 2.00 -4.82
N THR A 4 -16.92 0.72 -4.85
CA THR A 4 -16.47 -0.26 -3.86
C THR A 4 -14.98 -0.49 -4.06
N LEU A 5 -14.17 -0.17 -3.06
CA LEU A 5 -12.81 -0.68 -2.93
C LEU A 5 -12.90 -2.21 -3.10
N PHE A 6 -12.42 -2.75 -4.23
CA PHE A 6 -12.29 -4.20 -4.40
C PHE A 6 -11.10 -4.67 -3.57
N ILE A 7 -11.29 -4.68 -2.24
CA ILE A 7 -10.67 -5.71 -1.43
C ILE A 7 -11.48 -6.94 -1.81
N GLY A 8 -10.86 -7.89 -2.51
CA GLY A 8 -11.45 -9.20 -2.73
C GLY A 8 -11.50 -9.92 -1.38
N LEU A 9 -12.43 -9.49 -0.53
CA LEU A 9 -12.71 -10.09 0.75
C LEU A 9 -13.77 -11.16 0.53
N PHE A 10 -13.43 -12.37 0.94
CA PHE A 10 -14.31 -13.51 0.96
C PHE A 10 -15.40 -13.28 2.02
N LEU A 11 -16.54 -12.72 1.62
CA LEU A 11 -17.76 -12.88 2.39
C LEU A 11 -18.25 -14.31 2.13
N ILE A 12 -17.85 -15.23 3.00
CA ILE A 12 -18.46 -16.56 3.09
C ILE A 12 -19.91 -16.32 3.51
N THR A 13 -20.80 -16.15 2.54
CA THR A 13 -22.24 -16.22 2.81
C THR A 13 -22.53 -17.69 3.12
N SER A 14 -22.53 -18.04 4.41
CA SER A 14 -23.08 -19.30 4.89
C SER A 14 -24.57 -19.34 4.54
N SER A 15 -24.86 -19.79 3.32
CA SER A 15 -26.17 -20.31 2.99
C SER A 15 -26.29 -21.62 3.75
N ILE A 16 -27.13 -21.64 4.78
CA ILE A 16 -27.40 -22.83 5.59
C ILE A 16 -28.02 -23.89 4.67
N LYS A 17 -27.16 -24.69 4.05
CA LYS A 17 -27.47 -26.08 3.71
C LYS A 17 -26.67 -26.91 4.71
N ALA A 18 -27.36 -27.33 5.76
CA ALA A 18 -26.86 -28.30 6.72
C ALA A 18 -26.70 -29.66 6.01
N ASN A 19 -25.62 -29.80 5.24
CA ASN A 19 -24.93 -31.06 5.08
C ASN A 19 -23.67 -30.94 5.92
N ALA A 20 -23.44 -31.91 6.81
CA ALA A 20 -22.19 -32.02 7.55
C ALA A 20 -21.07 -32.39 6.56
N GLN A 21 -20.64 -31.42 5.75
CA GLN A 21 -19.48 -31.56 4.89
C GLN A 21 -18.28 -31.81 5.79
N ASP A 22 -17.53 -32.86 5.51
CA ASP A 22 -16.29 -33.13 6.24
C ASP A 22 -15.38 -31.89 6.22
N TYR A 23 -14.75 -31.59 7.37
CA TYR A 23 -13.96 -30.38 7.58
C TYR A 23 -12.87 -30.19 6.52
N GLN A 24 -12.19 -31.29 6.16
CA GLN A 24 -11.15 -31.24 5.14
C GLN A 24 -11.74 -30.91 3.77
N THR A 25 -12.91 -31.48 3.45
CA THR A 25 -13.63 -31.15 2.21
C THR A 25 -14.04 -29.68 2.15
N ARG A 26 -14.50 -29.10 3.26
CA ARG A 26 -14.80 -27.66 3.34
C ARG A 26 -13.56 -26.81 3.06
N ILE A 27 -12.44 -27.08 3.72
CA ILE A 27 -11.19 -26.33 3.50
C ILE A 27 -10.72 -26.43 2.04
N VAL A 28 -10.83 -27.61 1.43
CA VAL A 28 -10.49 -27.80 0.00
C VAL A 28 -11.41 -26.98 -0.90
N GLN A 29 -12.71 -26.94 -0.61
CA GLN A 29 -13.67 -26.11 -1.35
C GLN A 29 -13.33 -24.62 -1.20
N ASP A 30 -13.08 -24.13 0.03
CA ASP A 30 -12.72 -22.74 0.28
C ASP A 30 -11.45 -22.33 -0.51
N ARG A 31 -10.44 -23.22 -0.57
CA ARG A 31 -9.23 -23.02 -1.38
C ARG A 31 -9.53 -22.88 -2.87
N GLN A 32 -10.46 -23.69 -3.40
CA GLN A 32 -10.87 -23.62 -4.82
C GLN A 32 -11.63 -22.33 -5.12
N GLU A 33 -12.58 -21.95 -4.27
CA GLU A 33 -13.36 -20.73 -4.48
C GLU A 33 -12.46 -19.49 -4.37
N LYS A 34 -11.48 -19.49 -3.46
CA LYS A 34 -10.44 -18.45 -3.38
C LYS A 34 -9.55 -18.41 -4.63
N ALA A 35 -9.09 -19.56 -5.10
CA ALA A 35 -8.32 -19.67 -6.33
C ALA A 35 -9.08 -19.04 -7.53
N ILE A 36 -10.38 -19.33 -7.65
CA ILE A 36 -11.25 -18.74 -8.67
C ILE A 36 -11.41 -17.23 -8.47
N SER A 37 -11.58 -16.76 -7.23
CA SER A 37 -11.78 -15.34 -6.95
C SER A 37 -10.56 -14.49 -7.30
N LEU A 38 -9.34 -15.01 -7.09
CA LEU A 38 -8.09 -14.33 -7.43
C LEU A 38 -7.97 -14.09 -8.95
N SER A 39 -8.55 -14.96 -9.78
CA SER A 39 -8.53 -14.85 -11.25
C SER A 39 -9.84 -14.35 -11.87
N LYS A 40 -10.85 -14.02 -11.07
CA LYS A 40 -12.22 -13.75 -11.55
C LYS A 40 -12.32 -12.50 -12.44
N SER A 41 -11.42 -11.55 -12.25
CA SER A 41 -11.38 -10.28 -12.99
C SER A 41 -10.09 -10.20 -13.80
N LYS A 42 -10.15 -9.54 -14.96
CA LYS A 42 -8.97 -9.11 -15.71
C LYS A 42 -8.00 -8.28 -14.84
N PHE A 43 -8.51 -7.64 -13.79
CA PHE A 43 -7.75 -6.84 -12.83
C PHE A 43 -7.49 -7.56 -11.49
N GLY A 44 -7.70 -8.88 -11.44
CA GLY A 44 -7.39 -9.71 -10.28
C GLY A 44 -5.88 -9.82 -10.02
N PRO A 45 -5.49 -10.15 -8.77
CA PRO A 45 -4.09 -10.24 -8.37
C PRO A 45 -3.35 -11.47 -8.92
N LEU A 46 -4.05 -12.44 -9.49
CA LEU A 46 -3.44 -13.65 -10.05
C LEU A 46 -4.11 -14.02 -11.38
N PRO A 47 -3.36 -14.07 -12.51
CA PRO A 47 -3.89 -14.54 -13.78
C PRO A 47 -4.41 -15.98 -13.72
N ALA A 48 -5.46 -16.27 -14.50
CA ALA A 48 -6.14 -17.57 -14.49
C ALA A 48 -5.21 -18.76 -14.80
N ASP A 49 -4.22 -18.57 -15.68
CA ASP A 49 -3.25 -19.61 -16.05
C ASP A 49 -2.21 -19.90 -14.95
N GLN A 50 -2.10 -19.02 -13.96
CA GLN A 50 -1.19 -19.17 -12.81
C GLN A 50 -1.85 -19.71 -11.55
N VAL A 51 -3.18 -19.72 -11.47
CA VAL A 51 -3.95 -20.25 -10.33
C VAL A 51 -3.56 -21.70 -9.98
N LYS A 52 -3.24 -22.51 -10.98
CA LYS A 52 -2.79 -23.90 -10.81
C LYS A 52 -1.48 -24.07 -10.04
N PHE A 53 -0.73 -22.98 -9.80
CA PHE A 53 0.53 -22.99 -9.05
C PHE A 53 0.34 -22.56 -7.59
N LEU A 54 -0.89 -22.29 -7.15
CA LEU A 54 -1.18 -22.15 -5.72
C LEU A 54 -0.95 -23.48 -5.02
N ASP A 55 -0.14 -23.48 -3.98
CA ASP A 55 0.21 -24.65 -3.18
C ASP A 55 -0.20 -24.44 -1.71
N TYR A 56 -0.53 -25.52 -1.04
CA TYR A 56 -1.05 -25.50 0.33
C TYR A 56 -0.46 -26.63 1.16
N PHE A 57 -0.31 -26.39 2.45
CA PHE A 57 -0.03 -27.48 3.38
C PHE A 57 -1.22 -28.47 3.43
N PRO A 58 -0.97 -29.75 3.75
CA PRO A 58 -2.02 -30.70 4.09
C PRO A 58 -2.95 -30.12 5.17
N VAL A 59 -4.24 -30.43 5.08
CA VAL A 59 -5.19 -29.97 6.09
C VAL A 59 -4.91 -30.68 7.40
N ASP A 60 -4.75 -29.92 8.48
CA ASP A 60 -4.47 -30.45 9.80
C ASP A 60 -5.31 -29.75 10.87
N LYS A 61 -6.17 -30.53 11.54
CA LYS A 61 -7.08 -30.05 12.58
C LYS A 61 -6.36 -29.54 13.82
N ALA A 62 -5.10 -29.92 14.07
CA ALA A 62 -4.31 -29.40 15.18
C ALA A 62 -4.05 -27.88 15.07
N TYR A 63 -4.10 -27.34 13.85
CA TYR A 63 -3.96 -25.91 13.56
C TYR A 63 -5.30 -25.16 13.51
N ARG A 64 -6.38 -25.79 13.98
CA ARG A 64 -7.66 -25.13 14.26
C ARG A 64 -7.84 -25.02 15.76
N VAL A 65 -7.59 -23.84 16.31
CA VAL A 65 -7.55 -23.59 17.74
C VAL A 65 -8.68 -22.69 18.19
N THR A 66 -9.09 -22.82 19.45
CA THR A 66 -10.00 -21.88 20.11
C THR A 66 -9.17 -20.92 20.94
N ALA A 67 -9.39 -19.62 20.75
CA ALA A 67 -8.75 -18.54 21.47
C ALA A 67 -9.73 -17.89 22.45
N ASP A 68 -9.23 -17.51 23.62
CA ASP A 68 -9.88 -16.58 24.53
C ASP A 68 -9.65 -15.14 24.04
N VAL A 69 -10.72 -14.36 23.97
CA VAL A 69 -10.74 -13.04 23.35
C VAL A 69 -10.80 -11.96 24.42
N THR A 70 -9.84 -11.04 24.39
CA THR A 70 -9.85 -9.82 25.20
C THR A 70 -10.06 -8.62 24.29
N LEU A 71 -11.24 -8.00 24.35
CA LEU A 71 -11.56 -6.81 23.56
C LEU A 71 -10.74 -5.61 24.02
N LEU A 72 -10.20 -4.84 23.07
CA LEU A 72 -9.44 -3.62 23.34
C LEU A 72 -10.35 -2.41 23.14
N LEU A 73 -10.85 -1.86 24.24
CA LEU A 73 -11.74 -0.71 24.23
C LEU A 73 -10.93 0.59 24.23
N GLY A 74 -11.40 1.59 23.48
CA GLY A 74 -10.78 2.92 23.47
C GLY A 74 -9.49 3.06 22.65
N GLU A 75 -9.03 2.01 21.97
CA GLU A 75 -7.82 2.08 21.13
C GLU A 75 -7.90 3.17 20.06
N GLU A 76 -6.83 3.95 19.92
CA GLU A 76 -6.66 4.93 18.85
C GLU A 76 -6.29 4.23 17.53
N THR A 77 -6.52 4.93 16.42
CA THR A 77 -6.07 4.44 15.11
C THR A 77 -4.58 4.66 14.94
N PHE A 78 -3.88 3.69 14.39
CA PHE A 78 -2.48 3.80 14.01
C PHE A 78 -2.29 3.51 12.51
N LYS A 79 -1.19 4.00 11.94
CA LYS A 79 -0.79 3.73 10.55
C LYS A 79 -0.04 2.39 10.49
N MET A 80 -0.72 1.32 10.07
CA MET A 80 -0.10 0.02 9.83
C MET A 80 0.71 0.09 8.52
N PRO A 81 2.03 -0.18 8.54
CA PRO A 81 2.86 -0.10 7.34
C PRO A 81 2.50 -1.17 6.31
N THR A 82 2.81 -0.92 5.04
CA THR A 82 2.65 -1.85 3.93
C THR A 82 3.98 -2.10 3.21
N TYR A 83 4.12 -3.21 2.49
CA TYR A 83 5.37 -3.60 1.83
C TYR A 83 5.82 -2.66 0.69
N ASP A 84 4.93 -1.86 0.14
CA ASP A 84 5.27 -0.79 -0.81
C ASP A 84 5.71 0.51 -0.09
N GLY A 85 5.97 0.43 1.21
CA GLY A 85 6.30 1.56 2.06
C GLY A 85 5.10 2.45 2.39
N THR A 86 3.89 2.27 1.85
CA THR A 86 2.76 3.11 2.30
C THR A 86 2.24 2.66 3.67
N SER A 87 1.11 3.20 4.11
CA SER A 87 0.43 2.72 5.30
C SER A 87 -1.10 2.84 5.18
N ASN A 88 -1.80 2.11 6.04
CA ASN A 88 -3.25 2.12 6.14
C ASN A 88 -3.67 2.36 7.60
N PRO A 89 -4.73 3.14 7.87
CA PRO A 89 -5.23 3.32 9.22
C PRO A 89 -5.96 2.07 9.71
N TYR A 90 -5.49 1.52 10.83
CA TYR A 90 -6.06 0.38 11.53
C TYR A 90 -6.26 0.69 13.02
N LYS A 91 -7.13 -0.08 13.65
CA LYS A 91 -7.33 -0.10 15.10
C LYS A 91 -7.09 -1.50 15.62
N ARG A 92 -6.38 -1.64 16.74
CA ARG A 92 -6.30 -2.91 17.48
C ARG A 92 -7.69 -3.21 18.04
N TYR A 93 -8.25 -4.36 17.70
CA TYR A 93 -9.63 -4.69 18.05
C TYR A 93 -9.71 -5.62 19.25
N ALA A 94 -8.93 -6.70 19.24
CA ALA A 94 -8.89 -7.65 20.35
C ALA A 94 -7.57 -8.41 20.38
N ILE A 95 -7.25 -8.95 21.55
CA ILE A 95 -6.17 -9.90 21.77
C ILE A 95 -6.76 -11.31 21.80
N LEU A 96 -6.19 -12.22 21.02
CA LEU A 96 -6.55 -13.62 20.93
C LEU A 96 -5.48 -14.47 21.62
N ASN A 97 -5.80 -15.03 22.78
CA ASN A 97 -4.90 -15.91 23.53
C ASN A 97 -5.28 -17.37 23.26
N PHE A 98 -4.34 -18.20 22.82
CA PHE A 98 -4.61 -19.59 22.49
C PHE A 98 -3.41 -20.48 22.84
N THR A 99 -3.64 -21.79 22.83
CA THR A 99 -2.56 -22.79 22.97
C THR A 99 -2.41 -23.54 21.65
N LEU A 100 -1.18 -23.67 21.17
CA LEU A 100 -0.83 -24.48 20.01
C LEU A 100 0.38 -25.34 20.38
N ASN A 101 0.33 -26.65 20.11
CA ASN A 101 1.38 -27.60 20.49
C ASN A 101 1.77 -27.50 21.99
N ASN A 102 0.77 -27.33 22.86
CA ASN A 102 0.92 -27.15 24.32
C ASN A 102 1.73 -25.91 24.75
N LYS A 103 1.96 -24.95 23.85
CA LYS A 103 2.57 -23.65 24.18
C LYS A 103 1.55 -22.52 24.03
N PRO A 104 1.53 -21.55 24.95
CA PRO A 104 0.65 -20.39 24.85
C PRO A 104 1.19 -19.42 23.79
N TYR A 105 0.28 -18.86 23.00
CA TYR A 105 0.57 -17.81 22.03
C TYR A 105 -0.52 -16.74 22.10
N GLN A 106 -0.18 -15.59 21.54
CA GLN A 106 -1.06 -14.45 21.45
C GLN A 106 -0.98 -13.88 20.04
N LEU A 107 -2.12 -13.40 19.52
CA LEU A 107 -2.18 -12.55 18.33
C LEU A 107 -3.17 -11.42 18.56
N THR A 108 -2.86 -10.23 18.07
CA THR A 108 -3.80 -9.12 17.98
C THR A 108 -4.58 -9.20 16.68
N VAL A 109 -5.90 -9.04 16.73
CA VAL A 109 -6.74 -8.85 15.55
C VAL A 109 -7.07 -7.37 15.37
N TYR A 110 -7.08 -6.90 14.13
CA TYR A 110 -7.22 -5.49 13.78
C TYR A 110 -8.51 -5.22 13.00
N GLN A 111 -8.97 -3.97 13.03
CA GLN A 111 -10.07 -3.49 12.22
C GLN A 111 -9.61 -2.30 11.37
N SER A 112 -9.91 -2.33 10.07
CA SER A 112 -9.57 -1.22 9.16
C SER A 112 -10.50 -0.03 9.42
N ALA A 113 -9.92 1.15 9.62
CA ALA A 113 -10.69 2.38 9.84
C ALA A 113 -11.55 2.74 8.61
N ALA A 114 -11.04 2.46 7.40
CA ALA A 114 -11.77 2.71 6.15
C ALA A 114 -12.93 1.73 5.92
N LEU A 115 -12.72 0.44 6.23
CA LEU A 115 -13.73 -0.59 5.97
C LEU A 115 -14.84 -0.62 7.02
N PHE A 116 -14.52 -0.30 8.27
CA PHE A 116 -15.51 -0.29 9.34
C PHE A 116 -16.68 0.67 9.05
N GLN A 117 -16.41 1.79 8.38
CA GLN A 117 -17.43 2.77 7.97
C GLN A 117 -18.33 2.25 6.83
N ASN A 118 -17.92 1.19 6.12
CA ASN A 118 -18.71 0.57 5.07
C ASN A 118 -19.64 -0.49 5.69
N PRO A 119 -20.97 -0.37 5.56
CA PRO A 119 -21.92 -1.33 6.13
C PRO A 119 -21.67 -2.79 5.73
N GLN A 120 -21.11 -3.03 4.54
CA GLN A 120 -20.77 -4.37 4.06
C GLN A 120 -19.56 -4.98 4.80
N TYR A 121 -18.61 -4.16 5.24
CA TYR A 121 -17.36 -4.59 5.85
C TYR A 121 -17.23 -4.20 7.32
N LYS A 122 -18.28 -3.63 7.93
CA LYS A 122 -18.28 -3.18 9.33
C LYS A 122 -17.88 -4.24 10.35
N ASN A 123 -18.14 -5.51 10.04
CA ASN A 123 -17.83 -6.64 10.90
C ASN A 123 -16.49 -7.29 10.58
N HIS A 124 -15.79 -6.87 9.52
CA HIS A 124 -14.54 -7.50 9.11
C HIS A 124 -13.43 -7.23 10.13
N LEU A 125 -12.70 -8.28 10.46
CA LEU A 125 -11.53 -8.29 11.31
C LEU A 125 -10.36 -8.93 10.55
N PHE A 126 -9.20 -8.32 10.66
CA PHE A 126 -7.99 -8.66 9.93
C PHE A 126 -6.93 -9.19 10.89
N LEU A 127 -6.49 -10.43 10.68
CA LEU A 127 -5.47 -11.11 11.51
C LEU A 127 -4.22 -11.40 10.65
N PRO A 128 -3.29 -10.43 10.50
CA PRO A 128 -2.01 -10.67 9.85
C PRO A 128 -1.04 -11.33 10.83
N PHE A 129 -0.21 -12.26 10.39
CA PHE A 129 0.81 -12.86 11.24
C PHE A 129 2.06 -13.30 10.46
N LEU A 130 3.16 -13.43 11.20
CA LEU A 130 4.38 -14.11 10.79
C LEU A 130 4.61 -15.33 11.68
N ASP A 131 5.34 -16.30 11.17
CA ASP A 131 5.74 -17.53 11.85
C ASP A 131 7.05 -18.08 11.25
N LEU A 132 7.60 -19.12 11.85
CA LEU A 132 8.90 -19.68 11.46
C LEU A 132 8.91 -20.40 10.09
N THR A 133 7.78 -20.48 9.38
CA THR A 133 7.73 -20.95 7.98
C THR A 133 7.95 -19.84 6.95
N ASN A 134 7.79 -18.57 7.33
CA ASN A 134 7.89 -17.47 6.38
C ASN A 134 9.32 -17.34 5.82
N GLY A 135 9.44 -17.27 4.49
CA GLY A 135 10.72 -17.16 3.79
C GLY A 135 11.40 -18.50 3.49
N GLN A 136 10.87 -19.61 4.01
CA GLN A 136 11.32 -20.96 3.70
C GLN A 136 10.21 -21.76 3.01
N GLU A 137 9.11 -22.06 3.71
CA GLU A 137 7.98 -22.84 3.20
C GLU A 137 6.76 -21.97 2.83
N SER A 138 6.59 -20.81 3.47
CA SER A 138 5.49 -19.86 3.22
C SER A 138 6.00 -18.47 2.79
N TYR A 139 5.09 -17.61 2.32
CA TYR A 139 5.47 -16.30 1.78
C TYR A 139 6.24 -15.47 2.80
N SER A 140 7.37 -14.87 2.42
CA SER A 140 8.24 -14.14 3.36
C SER A 140 7.58 -12.92 4.00
N GLY A 141 6.56 -12.34 3.36
CA GLY A 141 5.84 -11.18 3.87
C GLY A 141 4.67 -11.50 4.81
N GLY A 142 4.61 -12.71 5.35
CA GLY A 142 3.54 -13.13 6.25
C GLY A 142 2.27 -13.58 5.55
N ARG A 143 1.30 -14.00 6.37
CA ARG A 143 0.02 -14.56 5.93
C ARG A 143 -1.11 -13.95 6.73
N TYR A 144 -2.31 -13.98 6.16
CA TYR A 144 -3.49 -13.36 6.74
C TYR A 144 -4.58 -14.40 7.00
N ILE A 145 -5.40 -14.12 8.01
CA ILE A 145 -6.67 -14.76 8.27
C ILE A 145 -7.72 -13.64 8.37
N ASP A 146 -8.86 -13.82 7.72
CA ASP A 146 -10.01 -12.95 7.89
C ASP A 146 -10.94 -13.54 8.95
N LEU A 147 -11.36 -12.69 9.87
CA LEU A 147 -12.35 -13.00 10.90
C LEU A 147 -13.49 -11.97 10.79
N ALA A 148 -14.57 -12.23 11.53
CA ALA A 148 -15.65 -11.28 11.72
C ALA A 148 -15.91 -11.05 13.22
N THR A 149 -16.44 -9.88 13.57
CA THR A 149 -16.91 -9.59 14.93
C THR A 149 -17.96 -10.60 15.41
N THR A 150 -18.72 -11.17 14.47
CA THR A 150 -19.72 -12.23 14.72
C THR A 150 -19.11 -13.59 15.03
N ASP A 151 -17.82 -13.80 14.76
CA ASP A 151 -17.12 -15.05 15.09
C ASP A 151 -16.72 -15.10 16.58
N ILE A 152 -16.80 -13.97 17.27
CA ILE A 152 -16.53 -13.86 18.71
C ILE A 152 -17.81 -14.17 19.47
N ILE A 153 -17.88 -15.35 20.08
CA ILE A 153 -19.05 -15.85 20.80
C ILE A 153 -18.63 -16.25 22.21
N GLY A 154 -19.27 -15.67 23.22
CA GLY A 154 -18.99 -16.00 24.62
C GLY A 154 -17.54 -15.73 25.04
N GLY A 155 -16.91 -14.68 24.49
CA GLY A 155 -15.51 -14.34 24.76
C GLY A 155 -14.50 -15.28 24.12
N LYS A 156 -14.91 -16.10 23.15
CA LYS A 156 -14.05 -17.03 22.41
C LYS A 156 -14.16 -16.83 20.91
N ALA A 157 -13.10 -17.12 20.18
CA ALA A 157 -13.07 -17.15 18.72
C ALA A 157 -12.29 -18.38 18.23
N THR A 158 -12.62 -18.87 17.04
CA THR A 158 -11.83 -19.94 16.39
C THR A 158 -10.80 -19.31 15.46
N ILE A 159 -9.52 -19.68 15.62
CA ILE A 159 -8.46 -19.36 14.66
C ILE A 159 -8.18 -20.63 13.87
N ASP A 160 -8.44 -20.60 12.56
CA ASP A 160 -8.16 -21.73 11.66
C ASP A 160 -7.01 -21.39 10.72
N PHE A 161 -5.78 -21.79 11.09
CA PHE A 161 -4.61 -21.52 10.26
C PHE A 161 -4.64 -22.30 8.93
N ASN A 162 -5.52 -23.29 8.75
CA ASN A 162 -5.71 -23.93 7.44
C ASN A 162 -6.36 -23.00 6.42
N ALA A 163 -7.02 -21.93 6.88
CA ALA A 163 -7.59 -20.87 6.06
C ALA A 163 -6.61 -19.70 5.83
N ALA A 164 -5.40 -19.75 6.43
CA ALA A 164 -4.40 -18.71 6.23
C ALA A 164 -4.00 -18.59 4.76
N TYR A 165 -3.92 -17.37 4.27
CA TYR A 165 -3.64 -17.07 2.87
C TYR A 165 -2.52 -16.06 2.68
N ASN A 166 -1.90 -16.09 1.50
CA ASN A 166 -0.88 -15.12 1.15
C ASN A 166 -1.51 -13.78 0.71
N PRO A 167 -0.93 -12.63 1.10
CA PRO A 167 -1.29 -11.34 0.54
C PRO A 167 -1.16 -11.31 -0.98
N TYR A 168 -1.88 -10.40 -1.64
CA TYR A 168 -1.76 -10.22 -3.10
C TYR A 168 -0.33 -9.93 -3.57
N CYS A 169 0.47 -9.29 -2.72
CA CYS A 169 1.89 -9.02 -2.95
C CYS A 169 2.74 -10.28 -3.13
N ALA A 170 2.24 -11.46 -2.73
CA ALA A 170 2.89 -12.73 -3.02
C ALA A 170 2.81 -13.11 -4.51
N TYR A 171 1.74 -12.68 -5.21
CA TYR A 171 1.49 -13.02 -6.60
C TYR A 171 1.82 -11.88 -7.57
N SER A 172 1.64 -10.64 -7.12
CA SER A 172 1.71 -9.46 -7.98
C SER A 172 2.26 -8.23 -7.26
N ASN A 173 3.10 -7.46 -7.95
CA ASN A 173 3.56 -6.15 -7.52
C ASN A 173 2.43 -5.10 -7.64
N GLY A 174 2.59 -3.91 -7.04
CA GLY A 174 1.60 -2.82 -7.12
C GLY A 174 0.38 -2.93 -6.18
N TYR A 175 0.40 -3.85 -5.21
CA TYR A 175 -0.57 -3.94 -4.13
C TYR A 175 0.02 -3.41 -2.81
N ARG A 176 -0.81 -2.78 -1.97
CA ARG A 176 -0.40 -2.22 -0.67
C ARG A 176 -0.72 -3.19 0.46
N CYS A 177 0.06 -4.28 0.55
CA CYS A 177 -0.23 -5.33 1.53
C CYS A 177 0.32 -4.97 2.91
N PRO A 178 -0.50 -5.01 3.98
CA PRO A 178 -0.05 -4.72 5.34
C PRO A 178 1.10 -5.62 5.82
N VAL A 179 2.10 -5.02 6.45
CA VAL A 179 3.16 -5.77 7.13
C VAL A 179 2.60 -6.23 8.49
N PRO A 180 2.64 -7.53 8.82
CA PRO A 180 2.23 -8.02 10.14
C PRO A 180 3.01 -7.30 11.25
N PRO A 181 2.33 -6.74 12.27
CA PRO A 181 3.02 -6.11 13.41
C PRO A 181 3.88 -7.09 14.21
N GLN A 182 4.89 -6.57 14.92
CA GLN A 182 5.82 -7.38 15.73
C GLN A 182 5.13 -8.26 16.78
N GLU A 183 4.06 -7.74 17.40
CA GLU A 183 3.21 -8.48 18.34
C GLU A 183 2.48 -9.69 17.74
N ASN A 184 2.46 -9.80 16.40
CA ASN A 184 1.85 -10.90 15.66
C ASN A 184 2.90 -11.83 15.00
N ILE A 185 4.12 -11.88 15.54
CA ILE A 185 5.14 -12.84 15.16
C ILE A 185 5.06 -14.06 16.10
N LEU A 186 4.79 -15.23 15.53
CA LEU A 186 4.74 -16.50 16.25
C LEU A 186 6.10 -17.21 16.20
N GLU A 187 6.69 -17.48 17.36
CA GLU A 187 7.93 -18.27 17.47
C GLU A 187 7.70 -19.79 17.34
N THR A 188 6.91 -20.18 16.34
CA THR A 188 6.63 -21.58 15.99
C THR A 188 6.43 -21.71 14.49
N LYS A 189 6.58 -22.92 13.94
CA LYS A 189 6.18 -23.20 12.56
C LYS A 189 4.67 -23.41 12.49
N ILE A 190 4.01 -22.74 11.55
CA ILE A 190 2.60 -22.98 11.23
C ILE A 190 2.51 -23.72 9.89
N MET A 191 2.55 -25.06 9.95
CA MET A 191 2.50 -25.96 8.80
C MET A 191 1.07 -26.18 8.27
N ALA A 192 0.29 -25.12 8.18
CA ALA A 192 -1.10 -25.12 7.73
C ALA A 192 -1.37 -23.89 6.84
N GLY A 193 -2.37 -23.99 5.97
CA GLY A 193 -2.75 -22.89 5.07
C GLY A 193 -1.96 -22.85 3.77
N GLU A 194 -1.86 -21.66 3.17
CA GLU A 194 -1.17 -21.46 1.90
C GLU A 194 0.36 -21.44 2.05
N LYS A 195 1.06 -22.05 1.07
CA LYS A 195 2.52 -22.10 0.95
C LYS A 195 3.04 -20.96 0.08
N ALA A 196 4.35 -20.80 0.01
CA ALA A 196 4.97 -19.78 -0.83
C ALA A 196 4.61 -19.97 -2.32
N PHE A 197 4.27 -18.87 -2.99
CA PHE A 197 4.04 -18.87 -4.42
C PHE A 197 5.38 -18.70 -5.17
N HIS A 198 5.78 -19.71 -5.95
CA HIS A 198 7.12 -19.80 -6.56
C HIS A 198 7.17 -19.40 -8.05
N LYS A 199 6.24 -18.58 -8.54
CA LYS A 199 6.29 -18.04 -9.91
C LYS A 199 6.74 -16.58 -9.92
N GLN A 200 7.13 -16.12 -11.10
CA GLN A 200 7.41 -14.71 -11.33
C GLN A 200 6.18 -13.90 -10.93
N LYS A 201 6.37 -12.87 -10.11
CA LYS A 201 5.29 -11.95 -9.74
C LYS A 201 4.79 -11.23 -10.99
N ASN A 202 3.48 -11.09 -11.08
CA ASN A 202 2.87 -10.26 -12.12
C ASN A 202 2.91 -8.79 -11.71
N GLU A 203 2.60 -7.89 -12.63
CA GLU A 203 2.30 -6.50 -12.30
C GLU A 203 0.79 -6.35 -12.15
N ARG A 204 0.35 -5.59 -11.13
CA ARG A 204 -1.07 -5.30 -10.95
C ARG A 204 -1.63 -4.70 -12.25
N PRO A 205 -2.68 -5.27 -12.84
CA PRO A 205 -3.27 -4.71 -14.04
C PRO A 205 -3.86 -3.32 -13.73
N VAL A 206 -3.52 -2.33 -14.56
CA VAL A 206 -4.04 -0.96 -14.45
C VAL A 206 -5.32 -0.85 -15.27
N ASP A 207 -6.43 -0.52 -14.61
CA ASP A 207 -7.64 -0.09 -15.31
C ASP A 207 -7.55 1.40 -15.60
N ILE A 208 -7.12 1.74 -16.83
CA ILE A 208 -6.99 3.14 -17.27
C ILE A 208 -8.33 3.88 -17.32
N GLN A 209 -9.46 3.17 -17.29
CA GLN A 209 -10.81 3.75 -17.30
C GLN A 209 -11.36 3.96 -15.88
N ALA A 210 -10.72 3.41 -14.85
CA ALA A 210 -11.16 3.56 -13.46
C ALA A 210 -10.85 4.94 -12.86
N GLY A 211 -10.08 5.78 -13.56
CA GLY A 211 -9.79 7.14 -13.15
C GLY A 211 -11.05 8.00 -13.04
N GLN A 212 -11.10 8.84 -12.01
CA GLN A 212 -12.20 9.76 -11.76
C GLN A 212 -11.91 11.11 -12.43
N ASN A 213 -12.96 11.81 -12.87
CA ASN A 213 -12.85 13.21 -13.24
C ASN A 213 -12.61 14.08 -11.98
N PHE A 214 -12.23 15.34 -12.18
CA PHE A 214 -12.20 16.35 -11.13
C PHE A 214 -13.60 16.60 -10.55
N SER A 215 -13.69 16.83 -9.23
CA SER A 215 -14.92 17.29 -8.58
C SER A 215 -15.23 18.76 -8.92
N GLN A 216 -16.39 19.28 -8.50
CA GLN A 216 -16.69 20.71 -8.69
C GLN A 216 -15.76 21.60 -7.86
N GLU A 217 -15.37 21.13 -6.68
CA GLU A 217 -14.40 21.78 -5.80
C GLU A 217 -13.00 21.78 -6.42
N ASP A 218 -12.55 20.65 -6.98
CA ASP A 218 -11.30 20.57 -7.73
C ASP A 218 -11.30 21.56 -8.91
N LEU A 219 -12.38 21.60 -9.70
CA LEU A 219 -12.52 22.51 -10.83
C LEU A 219 -12.55 23.97 -10.41
N ALA A 220 -13.12 24.29 -9.24
CA ALA A 220 -13.08 25.64 -8.70
C ALA A 220 -11.64 26.08 -8.41
N ILE A 221 -10.81 25.21 -7.81
CA ILE A 221 -9.38 25.48 -7.57
C ILE A 221 -8.63 25.63 -8.91
N ILE A 222 -8.83 24.70 -9.84
CA ILE A 222 -8.17 24.69 -11.16
C ILE A 222 -8.49 25.96 -11.97
N ASN A 223 -9.73 26.46 -11.87
CA ASN A 223 -10.22 27.59 -12.67
C ASN A 223 -10.26 28.93 -11.91
N GLN A 224 -9.84 29.00 -10.65
CA GLN A 224 -9.88 30.23 -9.84
C GLN A 224 -9.03 31.37 -10.43
N GLY A 225 -8.04 31.05 -11.27
CA GLY A 225 -7.14 32.01 -11.89
C GLY A 225 -6.81 31.66 -13.34
N SER A 226 -5.96 32.48 -13.95
CA SER A 226 -5.39 32.23 -15.27
C SER A 226 -4.42 31.05 -15.24
N GLN A 227 -4.09 30.50 -16.42
CA GLN A 227 -3.06 29.45 -16.54
C GLN A 227 -1.66 29.91 -16.12
N THR A 228 -1.46 31.22 -15.89
CA THR A 228 -0.19 31.79 -15.44
C THR A 228 -0.17 32.11 -13.94
N ASP A 229 -1.29 31.87 -13.25
CA ASP A 229 -1.40 32.16 -11.82
C ASP A 229 -0.97 30.95 -10.99
N GLN A 230 -0.14 31.20 -9.97
CA GLN A 230 0.25 30.20 -8.98
C GLN A 230 -0.98 29.63 -8.25
N LEU A 231 -0.83 28.41 -7.76
CA LEU A 231 -1.77 27.78 -6.84
C LEU A 231 -1.30 28.05 -5.41
N ARG A 232 -2.26 28.18 -4.48
CA ARG A 232 -1.95 28.24 -3.06
C ARG A 232 -1.38 26.89 -2.62
N VAL A 233 -0.15 26.90 -2.11
CA VAL A 233 0.43 25.71 -1.46
C VAL A 233 -0.13 25.58 -0.05
N LEU A 234 -0.77 24.44 0.23
CA LEU A 234 -1.32 24.09 1.52
C LEU A 234 -0.20 23.85 2.54
N GLN A 235 -0.42 24.28 3.79
CA GLN A 235 0.58 24.23 4.86
C GLN A 235 0.14 23.34 6.01
N ILE A 236 1.06 22.53 6.55
CA ILE A 236 0.74 21.65 7.70
C ILE A 236 0.36 22.41 8.98
N THR A 237 0.65 23.72 9.04
CA THR A 237 0.31 24.59 10.16
C THR A 237 -1.17 24.94 10.21
N ASP A 238 -1.92 24.73 9.13
CA ASP A 238 -3.38 24.89 9.09
C ASP A 238 -4.05 23.50 9.17
N GLN A 239 -5.04 23.36 10.06
CA GLN A 239 -5.68 22.07 10.31
C GLN A 239 -6.52 21.57 9.13
N LYS A 240 -7.14 22.48 8.35
CA LYS A 240 -7.91 22.10 7.17
C LYS A 240 -6.98 21.66 6.06
N ASP A 241 -5.91 22.40 5.84
CA ASP A 241 -4.85 22.04 4.90
C ASP A 241 -4.24 20.68 5.25
N LEU A 242 -3.90 20.45 6.52
CA LEU A 242 -3.35 19.18 6.99
C LEU A 242 -4.31 18.01 6.72
N SER A 243 -5.62 18.20 6.89
CA SER A 243 -6.62 17.16 6.59
C SER A 243 -6.63 16.76 5.12
N ILE A 244 -6.38 17.71 4.22
CA ILE A 244 -6.27 17.47 2.77
C ILE A 244 -4.93 16.78 2.45
N LEU A 245 -3.83 17.31 3.01
CA LEU A 245 -2.47 16.80 2.82
C LEU A 245 -2.26 15.36 3.35
N THR A 246 -3.10 14.91 4.28
CA THR A 246 -3.05 13.56 4.87
C THR A 246 -4.14 12.63 4.33
N THR A 247 -4.95 13.10 3.36
CA THR A 247 -5.97 12.29 2.70
C THR A 247 -5.39 11.59 1.46
N THR A 248 -5.62 10.27 1.35
CA THR A 248 -5.22 9.51 0.17
C THR A 248 -5.94 9.99 -1.09
N SER A 249 -5.19 10.17 -2.16
CA SER A 249 -5.65 10.63 -3.46
C SER A 249 -6.27 9.52 -4.30
N SER A 250 -7.16 9.93 -5.20
CA SER A 250 -7.86 9.02 -6.13
C SER A 250 -7.20 9.03 -7.51
N ASP A 251 -7.28 7.90 -8.23
CA ASP A 251 -6.82 7.84 -9.62
C ASP A 251 -7.62 8.85 -10.47
N LEU A 252 -6.91 9.60 -11.31
CA LEU A 252 -7.42 10.63 -12.21
C LEU A 252 -7.68 10.03 -13.60
N LYS A 253 -8.77 10.43 -14.24
CA LYS A 253 -9.02 10.04 -15.63
C LYS A 253 -8.01 10.72 -16.55
N TYR A 254 -7.16 9.93 -17.21
CA TYR A 254 -5.98 10.44 -17.94
C TYR A 254 -6.29 11.45 -19.06
N ASN A 255 -7.51 11.43 -19.61
CA ASN A 255 -7.95 12.32 -20.67
C ASN A 255 -8.93 13.40 -20.19
N ASP A 256 -8.95 13.72 -18.89
CA ASP A 256 -9.71 14.86 -18.37
C ASP A 256 -9.16 16.18 -18.99
N PRO A 257 -10.02 17.02 -19.59
CA PRO A 257 -9.59 18.23 -20.29
C PRO A 257 -8.98 19.30 -19.38
N SER A 258 -9.14 19.19 -18.06
CA SER A 258 -8.62 20.16 -17.09
C SER A 258 -7.17 19.87 -16.68
N ILE A 259 -6.64 18.67 -17.01
CA ILE A 259 -5.27 18.26 -16.68
C ILE A 259 -4.23 19.28 -17.18
N PRO A 260 -4.23 19.73 -18.45
CA PRO A 260 -3.20 20.66 -18.93
C PRO A 260 -3.19 22.00 -18.19
N ILE A 261 -4.35 22.46 -17.71
CA ILE A 261 -4.46 23.70 -16.91
C ILE A 261 -3.81 23.48 -15.55
N LEU A 262 -4.16 22.38 -14.88
CA LEU A 262 -3.59 22.03 -13.58
C LEU A 262 -2.08 21.81 -13.67
N GLU A 263 -1.60 21.04 -14.64
CA GLU A 263 -0.17 20.78 -14.89
C GLU A 263 0.63 22.09 -14.99
N LYS A 264 0.14 23.04 -15.80
CA LYS A 264 0.80 24.32 -16.02
C LYS A 264 0.81 25.19 -14.77
N ARG A 265 -0.29 25.24 -14.03
CA ARG A 265 -0.36 26.02 -12.78
C ARG A 265 0.49 25.39 -11.67
N MET A 266 0.52 24.05 -11.56
CA MET A 266 1.43 23.34 -10.66
C MET A 266 2.90 23.61 -11.02
N LEU A 267 3.25 23.59 -12.31
CA LEU A 267 4.60 23.92 -12.78
C LEU A 267 5.04 25.33 -12.35
N ILE A 268 4.19 26.33 -12.57
CA ILE A 268 4.50 27.72 -12.17
C ILE A 268 4.61 27.85 -10.64
N THR A 269 3.83 27.06 -9.90
CA THR A 269 3.85 27.05 -8.44
C THR A 269 5.16 26.46 -7.90
N VAL A 270 5.60 25.31 -8.43
CA VAL A 270 6.85 24.67 -7.98
C VAL A 270 8.09 25.46 -8.41
N GLN A 271 7.99 26.22 -9.51
CA GLN A 271 9.06 27.09 -10.00
C GLN A 271 9.04 28.50 -9.37
N ASP A 272 8.21 28.75 -8.35
CA ASP A 272 8.15 30.05 -7.67
C ASP A 272 9.55 30.47 -7.18
N PRO A 273 10.11 31.61 -7.65
CA PRO A 273 11.45 32.04 -7.24
C PRO A 273 11.60 32.27 -5.73
N ALA A 274 10.51 32.59 -5.02
CA ALA A 274 10.54 32.77 -3.58
C ALA A 274 10.63 31.43 -2.82
N HIS A 275 10.08 30.35 -3.39
CA HIS A 275 10.00 29.03 -2.76
C HIS A 275 10.20 27.91 -3.80
N ALA A 276 11.33 27.92 -4.50
CA ALA A 276 11.59 26.97 -5.57
C ALA A 276 11.64 25.53 -5.03
N GLY A 277 10.84 24.65 -5.63
CA GLY A 277 10.83 23.22 -5.40
C GLY A 277 11.36 22.43 -6.59
N VAL A 278 11.63 21.15 -6.35
CA VAL A 278 12.02 20.18 -7.40
C VAL A 278 10.89 19.20 -7.75
N GLY A 279 9.76 19.32 -7.05
CA GLY A 279 8.57 18.51 -7.23
C GLY A 279 7.37 19.12 -6.51
N ILE A 280 6.17 18.80 -7.00
CA ILE A 280 4.91 19.13 -6.35
C ILE A 280 3.83 18.10 -6.70
N ALA A 281 3.01 17.74 -5.72
CA ALA A 281 1.86 16.85 -5.86
C ALA A 281 0.53 17.62 -5.79
N ALA A 282 -0.48 17.17 -6.52
CA ALA A 282 -1.80 17.82 -6.54
C ALA A 282 -2.44 18.01 -5.13
N PRO A 283 -2.25 17.12 -4.14
CA PRO A 283 -2.75 17.35 -2.78
C PRO A 283 -2.17 18.61 -2.12
N GLN A 284 -0.94 19.00 -2.46
CA GLN A 284 -0.30 20.21 -1.92
C GLN A 284 -0.95 21.50 -2.43
N VAL A 285 -1.78 21.42 -3.47
CA VAL A 285 -2.58 22.54 -3.99
C VAL A 285 -4.08 22.32 -3.77
N GLY A 286 -4.46 21.38 -2.90
CA GLY A 286 -5.84 21.14 -2.49
C GLY A 286 -6.63 20.14 -3.32
N ILE A 287 -5.97 19.38 -4.21
CA ILE A 287 -6.64 18.46 -5.13
C ILE A 287 -6.16 17.02 -4.86
N ASN A 288 -7.00 16.19 -4.22
CA ASN A 288 -6.67 14.79 -3.90
C ASN A 288 -6.82 13.85 -5.12
N LYS A 289 -6.06 14.14 -6.18
CA LYS A 289 -5.93 13.35 -7.40
C LYS A 289 -4.49 12.90 -7.59
N ASN A 290 -4.31 11.71 -8.16
CA ASN A 290 -2.99 11.14 -8.43
C ASN A 290 -2.31 11.85 -9.62
N LEU A 291 -1.76 13.04 -9.36
CA LEU A 291 -1.01 13.84 -10.32
C LEU A 291 0.17 14.50 -9.60
N ILE A 292 1.36 14.38 -10.18
CA ILE A 292 2.58 15.04 -9.70
C ILE A 292 3.28 15.75 -10.86
N VAL A 293 4.07 16.76 -10.53
CA VAL A 293 5.01 17.43 -11.44
C VAL A 293 6.38 17.37 -10.78
N VAL A 294 7.39 16.86 -11.50
CA VAL A 294 8.73 16.63 -10.96
C VAL A 294 9.82 17.08 -11.91
N GLN A 295 10.94 17.54 -11.37
CA GLN A 295 12.15 17.84 -12.12
C GLN A 295 12.98 16.56 -12.33
N ARG A 296 13.32 16.26 -13.59
CA ARG A 296 14.06 15.05 -14.01
C ARG A 296 15.56 15.34 -14.14
N PHE A 297 16.28 15.37 -13.01
CA PHE A 297 17.74 15.57 -12.97
C PHE A 297 18.53 14.48 -13.72
N ASP A 298 17.91 13.33 -13.94
CA ASP A 298 18.44 12.18 -14.67
C ASP A 298 18.30 12.33 -16.20
N LYS A 299 17.70 13.42 -16.70
CA LYS A 299 17.48 13.71 -18.12
C LYS A 299 18.21 14.99 -18.55
N GLU A 300 18.56 15.06 -19.84
CA GLU A 300 19.24 16.24 -20.41
C GLU A 300 18.37 17.48 -20.29
N GLY A 301 18.94 18.59 -19.81
CA GLY A 301 18.21 19.84 -19.60
C GLY A 301 17.32 19.85 -18.36
N GLU A 302 17.37 18.79 -17.53
CA GLU A 302 16.67 18.68 -16.24
C GLU A 302 15.19 19.09 -16.32
N PRO A 303 14.41 18.56 -17.29
CA PRO A 303 13.07 19.05 -17.58
C PRO A 303 12.11 18.77 -16.42
N PHE A 304 11.11 19.64 -16.28
CA PHE A 304 9.93 19.32 -15.49
C PHE A 304 8.95 18.49 -16.32
N GLU A 305 8.46 17.39 -15.74
CA GLU A 305 7.51 16.49 -16.37
C GLU A 305 6.34 16.20 -15.42
N SER A 306 5.14 15.99 -15.99
CA SER A 306 3.93 15.62 -15.25
C SER A 306 3.64 14.12 -15.37
N TYR A 307 3.15 13.53 -14.28
CA TYR A 307 2.83 12.11 -14.21
C TYR A 307 1.43 11.91 -13.69
N ILE A 308 0.61 11.24 -14.51
CA ILE A 308 -0.78 10.90 -14.18
C ILE A 308 -0.81 9.48 -13.61
N ASN A 309 -1.47 9.32 -12.48
CA ASN A 309 -1.60 8.07 -11.73
C ASN A 309 -0.25 7.37 -11.47
N PRO A 310 0.81 8.09 -11.04
CA PRO A 310 2.09 7.47 -10.78
C PRO A 310 1.99 6.49 -9.61
N LYS A 311 2.59 5.31 -9.77
CA LYS A 311 2.66 4.25 -8.76
C LYS A 311 4.07 3.68 -8.75
N ILE A 312 4.69 3.64 -7.58
CA ILE A 312 5.96 2.95 -7.41
C ILE A 312 5.68 1.46 -7.21
N ILE A 313 5.95 0.68 -8.25
CA ILE A 313 5.64 -0.77 -8.30
C ILE A 313 6.78 -1.62 -7.74
N TRP A 314 7.99 -1.08 -7.64
CA TRP A 314 9.14 -1.72 -7.01
C TRP A 314 10.11 -0.69 -6.40
N ARG A 315 10.78 -1.07 -5.32
CA ARG A 315 11.80 -0.28 -4.62
C ARG A 315 13.04 -1.13 -4.34
N SER A 316 14.23 -0.54 -4.46
CA SER A 316 15.47 -1.21 -4.05
C SER A 316 15.56 -1.34 -2.53
N LYS A 317 16.16 -2.45 -2.08
CA LYS A 317 16.61 -2.58 -0.68
C LYS A 317 17.83 -1.71 -0.36
N PHE A 318 18.59 -1.34 -1.39
CA PHE A 318 19.65 -0.36 -1.28
C PHE A 318 19.04 1.02 -1.05
N THR A 319 19.35 1.64 0.08
CA THR A 319 18.83 2.94 0.49
C THR A 319 19.94 3.98 0.51
N ARG A 320 19.53 5.25 0.39
CA ARG A 320 20.38 6.41 0.55
C ARG A 320 19.79 7.33 1.59
N LYS A 321 20.66 7.96 2.39
CA LYS A 321 20.30 9.06 3.27
C LYS A 321 20.48 10.38 2.53
N GLY A 322 19.55 11.31 2.67
CA GLY A 322 19.66 12.63 2.04
C GLY A 322 18.72 13.64 2.67
N VAL A 323 19.05 14.92 2.55
CA VAL A 323 18.22 16.01 3.07
C VAL A 323 17.00 16.22 2.18
N GLU A 324 15.81 16.15 2.77
CA GLU A 324 14.54 16.50 2.12
C GLU A 324 13.97 17.80 2.69
N GLY A 325 13.20 18.50 1.86
CA GLY A 325 12.33 19.62 2.25
C GLY A 325 11.01 19.50 1.51
N CYS A 326 9.99 20.22 1.95
CA CYS A 326 8.65 20.17 1.37
C CYS A 326 8.03 21.57 1.34
N LEU A 327 7.39 21.95 0.24
CA LEU A 327 6.71 23.25 0.11
C LEU A 327 5.55 23.42 1.11
N SER A 328 5.01 22.32 1.64
CA SER A 328 3.94 22.31 2.64
C SER A 328 4.43 22.28 4.09
N ILE A 329 5.74 22.19 4.31
CA ILE A 329 6.37 22.11 5.64
C ILE A 329 7.41 23.23 5.73
N PRO A 330 7.03 24.42 6.26
CA PRO A 330 7.90 25.59 6.26
C PRO A 330 9.10 25.39 7.19
N ASP A 331 10.24 25.95 6.79
CA ASP A 331 11.47 26.07 7.59
C ASP A 331 12.05 24.76 8.16
N ARG A 332 11.66 23.61 7.61
CA ARG A 332 12.09 22.29 8.08
C ARG A 332 12.74 21.48 6.96
N ARG A 333 13.97 21.04 7.21
CA ARG A 333 14.72 20.12 6.35
C ARG A 333 15.46 19.10 7.19
N GLU A 334 15.32 17.84 6.85
CA GLU A 334 15.88 16.73 7.62
C GLU A 334 16.39 15.61 6.73
N GLU A 335 17.25 14.78 7.30
CA GLU A 335 17.76 13.60 6.61
C GLU A 335 16.71 12.47 6.60
N VAL A 336 16.33 12.03 5.41
CA VAL A 336 15.36 10.95 5.20
C VAL A 336 16.06 9.80 4.46
N LEU A 337 15.74 8.57 4.86
CA LEU A 337 16.16 7.37 4.15
C LEU A 337 15.16 7.04 3.04
N ARG A 338 15.68 6.86 1.82
CA ARG A 338 14.89 6.50 0.63
C ARG A 338 15.54 5.37 -0.13
N SER A 339 14.76 4.57 -0.84
CA SER A 339 15.31 3.61 -1.78
C SER A 339 16.09 4.36 -2.87
N TYR A 340 17.28 3.86 -3.20
CA TYR A 340 18.13 4.47 -4.22
C TYR A 340 17.53 4.34 -5.64
N THR A 341 16.91 3.19 -5.93
CA THR A 341 16.25 2.91 -7.21
C THR A 341 14.79 2.57 -6.99
N ILE A 342 13.95 3.05 -7.89
CA ILE A 342 12.53 2.70 -7.96
C ILE A 342 12.17 2.28 -9.38
N ARG A 343 11.12 1.46 -9.51
CA ARG A 343 10.40 1.28 -10.78
C ARG A 343 9.07 1.99 -10.67
N LEU A 344 8.88 3.00 -11.49
CA LEU A 344 7.67 3.80 -11.58
C LEU A 344 6.79 3.26 -12.70
N GLN A 345 5.49 3.18 -12.43
CA GLN A 345 4.45 2.96 -13.43
C GLN A 345 3.54 4.19 -13.46
N HIS A 346 3.19 4.70 -14.63
CA HIS A 346 2.24 5.80 -14.78
C HIS A 346 1.47 5.70 -16.10
N ILE A 347 0.48 6.58 -16.29
CA ILE A 347 -0.29 6.68 -17.53
C ILE A 347 0.15 7.94 -18.27
N ASN A 348 0.35 7.84 -19.59
CA ASN A 348 0.64 9.00 -20.44
C ASN A 348 -0.66 9.65 -20.97
N LYS A 349 -0.54 10.75 -21.70
CA LYS A 349 -1.70 11.49 -22.25
C LYS A 349 -2.52 10.69 -23.27
N ASP A 350 -1.93 9.65 -23.87
CA ASP A 350 -2.58 8.74 -24.82
C ASP A 350 -3.25 7.53 -24.14
N GLY A 351 -3.18 7.43 -22.81
CA GLY A 351 -3.73 6.30 -22.05
C GLY A 351 -2.85 5.06 -22.05
N LYS A 352 -1.60 5.17 -22.50
CA LYS A 352 -0.62 4.08 -22.45
C LYS A 352 0.02 4.01 -21.06
N ILE A 353 0.14 2.78 -20.55
CA ILE A 353 0.91 2.51 -19.33
C ILE A 353 2.40 2.55 -19.68
N ILE A 354 3.14 3.37 -18.96
CA ILE A 354 4.58 3.51 -19.08
C ILE A 354 5.21 3.01 -17.78
N GLU A 355 6.31 2.27 -17.91
CA GLU A 355 7.13 1.85 -16.79
C GLU A 355 8.57 2.26 -17.04
N GLU A 356 9.21 2.83 -16.03
CA GLU A 356 10.61 3.26 -16.10
C GLU A 356 11.33 3.02 -14.76
N ASN A 357 12.63 2.73 -14.84
CA ASN A 357 13.50 2.67 -13.68
C ASN A 357 14.10 4.05 -13.46
N ILE A 358 14.06 4.53 -12.22
CA ILE A 358 14.53 5.85 -11.82
C ILE A 358 15.47 5.67 -10.63
N GLU A 359 16.60 6.35 -10.65
CA GLU A 359 17.68 6.18 -9.68
C GLU A 359 18.06 7.52 -9.03
N GLY A 360 18.95 7.46 -8.04
CA GLY A 360 19.66 8.63 -7.54
C GLY A 360 18.76 9.67 -6.90
N PHE A 361 18.93 10.94 -7.27
CA PHE A 361 18.15 12.05 -6.70
C PHE A 361 16.76 12.16 -7.30
N THR A 362 16.61 11.90 -8.59
CA THR A 362 15.26 11.86 -9.18
C THR A 362 14.40 10.80 -8.49
N ALA A 363 14.93 9.62 -8.14
CA ALA A 363 14.18 8.60 -7.40
C ALA A 363 13.66 9.09 -6.04
N VAL A 364 14.42 9.95 -5.35
CA VAL A 364 14.02 10.56 -4.07
C VAL A 364 12.84 11.50 -4.28
N ILE A 365 12.91 12.36 -5.30
CA ILE A 365 11.84 13.29 -5.66
C ILE A 365 10.54 12.52 -5.94
N PHE A 366 10.58 11.47 -6.77
CA PHE A 366 9.39 10.67 -7.03
C PHE A 366 8.84 9.99 -5.79
N GLN A 367 9.68 9.44 -4.91
CA GLN A 367 9.22 8.84 -3.66
C GLN A 367 8.53 9.88 -2.77
N HIS A 368 9.06 11.11 -2.71
CA HIS A 368 8.45 12.22 -1.99
C HIS A 368 7.09 12.62 -2.56
N GLU A 369 7.01 12.88 -3.86
CA GLU A 369 5.75 13.32 -4.47
C GLU A 369 4.68 12.21 -4.48
N VAL A 370 5.09 10.96 -4.65
CA VAL A 370 4.17 9.81 -4.56
C VAL A 370 3.68 9.61 -3.12
N ASP A 371 4.48 9.89 -2.10
CA ASP A 371 4.03 9.85 -0.70
C ASP A 371 2.90 10.85 -0.43
N HIS A 372 2.99 12.06 -0.99
CA HIS A 372 1.91 13.05 -0.90
C HIS A 372 0.60 12.53 -1.49
N LEU A 373 0.64 11.73 -2.56
CA LEU A 373 -0.56 11.10 -3.10
C LEU A 373 -1.22 10.12 -2.13
N TYR A 374 -0.45 9.56 -1.19
CA TYR A 374 -0.96 8.64 -0.16
C TYR A 374 -1.28 9.33 1.17
N GLY A 375 -1.11 10.65 1.27
CA GLY A 375 -1.27 11.39 2.51
C GLY A 375 -0.14 11.15 3.51
N ILE A 376 1.05 10.79 3.00
CA ILE A 376 2.25 10.54 3.78
C ILE A 376 3.16 11.76 3.63
N LEU A 377 3.65 12.29 4.75
CA LEU A 377 4.62 13.38 4.78
C LEU A 377 6.01 12.82 5.12
N TYR A 378 7.08 13.47 4.68
CA TYR A 378 8.43 12.95 4.95
C TYR A 378 8.74 12.73 6.46
N PRO A 379 8.19 13.49 7.44
CA PRO A 379 8.39 13.17 8.85
C PRO A 379 7.82 11.80 9.25
N ASP A 380 6.75 11.33 8.59
CA ASP A 380 6.24 9.96 8.80
C ASP A 380 7.30 8.91 8.40
N ARG A 381 8.14 9.22 7.40
CA ARG A 381 9.22 8.33 6.93
C ARG A 381 10.38 8.25 7.90
N ILE A 382 10.69 9.35 8.58
CA ILE A 382 11.70 9.40 9.63
C ILE A 382 11.26 8.51 10.79
N GLU A 383 10.02 8.71 11.28
CA GLU A 383 9.47 7.90 12.38
C GLU A 383 9.38 6.41 12.02
N GLN A 384 9.09 6.09 10.76
CA GLN A 384 9.12 4.71 10.28
C GLN A 384 10.55 4.14 10.30
N ALA A 385 11.52 4.88 9.77
CA ALA A 385 12.91 4.42 9.68
C ALA A 385 13.55 4.21 11.06
N GLU A 386 13.16 4.97 12.09
CA GLU A 386 13.62 4.77 13.48
C GLU A 386 13.18 3.43 14.09
N LYS A 387 12.17 2.78 13.51
CA LYS A 387 11.66 1.47 13.95
C LYS A 387 12.29 0.31 13.16
N GLU A 388 13.12 0.60 12.17
CA GLU A 388 13.78 -0.37 11.31
C GLU A 388 15.30 -0.38 11.57
N GLU A 389 15.93 -1.55 11.43
CA GLU A 389 17.38 -1.70 11.59
C GLU A 389 18.05 -1.62 10.21
N PHE A 390 19.00 -0.67 10.06
CA PHE A 390 19.78 -0.48 8.84
C PHE A 390 21.27 -0.71 9.10
N GLU A 391 21.88 -1.57 8.29
CA GLU A 391 23.33 -1.78 8.31
C GLU A 391 24.00 -0.86 7.29
N PRO A 392 25.02 -0.06 7.67
CA PRO A 392 25.75 0.76 6.73
C PRO A 392 26.57 -0.12 5.79
N LEU A 393 26.41 0.07 4.49
CA LEU A 393 27.32 -0.49 3.49
C LEU A 393 28.63 0.29 3.56
N SER A 394 29.57 -0.25 4.34
CA SER A 394 30.85 0.39 4.71
C SER A 394 31.88 0.41 3.57
N ASP A 395 31.64 -0.32 2.49
CA ASP A 395 32.45 -0.26 1.28
C ASP A 395 32.16 1.07 0.58
N LYS A 396 33.12 2.00 0.63
CA LYS A 396 33.12 3.21 -0.21
C LYS A 396 33.20 2.77 -1.67
N MET A 397 32.04 2.48 -2.26
CA MET A 397 31.95 2.13 -3.67
C MET A 397 32.39 3.33 -4.50
N GLU A 398 33.47 3.17 -5.25
CA GLU A 398 33.89 4.15 -6.25
C GLU A 398 33.07 3.96 -7.51
N PHE A 399 32.26 4.97 -7.85
CA PHE A 399 31.48 4.98 -9.08
C PHE A 399 32.24 5.69 -10.18
N TYR A 400 32.29 5.08 -11.36
CA TYR A 400 32.92 5.62 -12.56
C TYR A 400 31.86 5.81 -13.65
N ILE A 401 31.87 6.96 -14.33
CA ILE A 401 30.96 7.26 -15.44
C ILE A 401 31.77 7.78 -16.63
N LYS A 402 31.29 7.55 -17.86
CA LYS A 402 31.97 8.08 -19.05
C LYS A 402 31.92 9.62 -19.03
N PRO A 403 32.96 10.32 -19.54
CA PRO A 403 32.89 11.76 -19.74
C PRO A 403 31.63 12.16 -20.52
N ASN A 404 31.03 13.30 -20.16
CA ASN A 404 29.80 13.85 -20.76
C ASN A 404 28.53 12.99 -20.57
N THR A 405 28.51 12.06 -19.62
CA THR A 405 27.27 11.38 -19.22
C THR A 405 26.54 12.21 -18.18
N ILE A 406 25.21 12.31 -18.30
CA ILE A 406 24.33 12.92 -17.28
C ILE A 406 24.50 12.14 -15.98
N ARG A 407 24.67 12.86 -14.86
CA ARG A 407 24.85 12.24 -13.55
C ARG A 407 23.47 11.93 -12.95
N PRO A 408 23.24 10.71 -12.43
CA PRO A 408 21.97 10.31 -11.81
C PRO A 408 21.70 11.00 -10.46
#